data_AF-J2LDT7-F1
#
_entry.id   AF-J2LDT7-F1
#
_cell.length_a   1.000
_cell.length_b   1.000
_cell.length_c   1.000
_cell.angle_alpha   90.00
_cell.angle_beta   90.00
_cell.angle_gamma   90.00
#
_symmetry.space_group_name_H-M   'P 1'
#
loop_
_entity.id
_entity.type
_entity.pdbx_description
1 polymer ?
#
loop_
_entity_poly.entity_id
_entity_poly.type
_entity_poly.pdbx_seq_one_letter_code
_entity_poly.pdbx_strand_id
1 'polypeptide(L)'
;MCALMCALSLIPTFSRQREKEPIEHATADSSLSRWREKEPIEQAAADSSLSRWREKEPIEQAAADSSLSCWRVRGKRTSPNHNQPQAHMMKTASTSTERDESLALRAAWLHYVGGLTQAEVAKRLGLPSVKTHRMIARMVAEGAVKVSIDGDIVACVALEDRLRAQFGLNFCHVAPDLGEEGLPVRALGMAGADYLRNLLTSSPSTTLGLGHGRTLSAAIHQLPRIDAPHMRFVSLLGCLTRNYALNPHDVMHRIAEKTGAQAYMMPVPFFANTQEDRDVLLAQRGVSEVFAMAAQSEVKLVGIGTVEPAAQLVEAGMIDEAEINDISSSGAVGELLGHFFDAKGQMIHTSLTARTLSVELDLAHRAEIVALAGGASKVAAIRAVLASGLVTGLITDEMTAQALISSF
;
A
#
# COMPACT_ATOMS: atom_id res chain seq x y z
N MET A 1 13.95 -37.55 -44.14
CA MET A 1 14.13 -38.26 -45.43
C MET A 1 14.74 -39.61 -45.13
N CYS A 2 14.12 -40.72 -45.58
CA CYS A 2 14.65 -42.11 -45.71
C CYS A 2 15.33 -42.78 -44.49
N ALA A 3 15.25 -44.10 -44.25
CA ALA A 3 14.45 -45.21 -44.79
C ALA A 3 14.52 -46.35 -43.73
N LEU A 4 13.43 -47.02 -43.30
CA LEU A 4 12.68 -48.13 -43.94
C LEU A 4 13.30 -49.53 -43.76
N MET A 5 12.60 -50.41 -43.03
CA MET A 5 12.39 -51.89 -43.17
C MET A 5 12.00 -52.46 -41.78
N CYS A 6 10.80 -53.02 -41.57
CA CYS A 6 10.32 -54.38 -41.93
C CYS A 6 11.03 -55.52 -41.18
N ALA A 7 10.38 -56.55 -40.62
CA ALA A 7 8.94 -56.90 -40.64
C ALA A 7 8.62 -58.11 -39.71
N LEU A 8 7.35 -58.23 -39.27
CA LEU A 8 6.61 -59.46 -38.85
C LEU A 8 7.18 -60.31 -37.67
N SER A 9 6.43 -60.96 -36.78
CA SER A 9 4.97 -61.21 -36.61
C SER A 9 4.58 -61.06 -35.11
N LEU A 10 3.49 -61.54 -34.50
CA LEU A 10 2.26 -62.29 -34.87
C LEU A 10 1.18 -61.96 -33.80
N ILE A 11 -0.10 -62.27 -34.04
CA ILE A 11 -1.24 -62.13 -33.09
C ILE A 11 -2.16 -63.38 -33.25
N PRO A 12 -2.83 -63.87 -32.19
CA PRO A 12 -4.31 -63.88 -32.16
C PRO A 12 -4.82 -63.28 -30.83
N THR A 13 -5.76 -62.32 -30.78
CA THR A 13 -7.23 -62.43 -30.95
C THR A 13 -7.86 -63.50 -30.04
N PHE A 14 -8.99 -63.28 -29.35
CA PHE A 14 -10.25 -62.73 -29.84
C PHE A 14 -11.16 -62.19 -28.70
N SER A 15 -12.14 -61.36 -29.12
CA SER A 15 -13.28 -60.74 -28.41
C SER A 15 -14.22 -61.68 -27.61
N ARG A 16 -15.29 -61.28 -26.88
CA ARG A 16 -16.25 -60.14 -27.07
C ARG A 16 -17.17 -59.89 -25.83
N GLN A 17 -17.53 -58.61 -25.65
CA GLN A 17 -18.77 -57.97 -25.13
C GLN A 17 -19.93 -58.72 -24.40
N ARG A 18 -20.70 -57.89 -23.66
CA ARG A 18 -22.15 -57.93 -23.26
C ARG A 18 -22.48 -58.42 -21.83
N GLU A 19 -23.49 -57.91 -21.12
CA GLU A 19 -24.34 -56.66 -21.17
C GLU A 19 -25.29 -56.67 -19.93
N LYS A 20 -25.83 -55.50 -19.53
CA LYS A 20 -27.03 -55.25 -18.66
C LYS A 20 -26.90 -55.06 -17.13
N GLU A 21 -27.52 -53.96 -16.69
CA GLU A 21 -28.00 -53.57 -15.34
C GLU A 21 -29.41 -54.16 -15.04
N PRO A 22 -30.18 -53.71 -14.02
CA PRO A 22 -29.92 -53.52 -12.57
C PRO A 22 -30.97 -54.27 -11.70
N ILE A 23 -30.98 -54.10 -10.37
CA ILE A 23 -32.18 -53.93 -9.50
C ILE A 23 -31.76 -53.54 -8.06
N GLU A 24 -32.66 -52.85 -7.35
CA GLU A 24 -32.50 -52.21 -6.03
C GLU A 24 -32.42 -53.18 -4.84
N HIS A 25 -31.88 -52.71 -3.70
CA HIS A 25 -32.63 -52.69 -2.42
C HIS A 25 -31.97 -51.75 -1.39
N ALA A 26 -32.78 -51.17 -0.50
CA ALA A 26 -32.41 -50.14 0.49
C ALA A 26 -32.40 -50.66 1.94
N THR A 27 -32.36 -49.73 2.92
CA THR A 27 -32.16 -49.88 4.40
C THR A 27 -30.67 -49.94 4.81
N ALA A 28 -30.21 -49.33 5.91
CA ALA A 28 -30.86 -48.64 7.03
C ALA A 28 -29.98 -47.42 7.46
N ASP A 29 -30.53 -46.23 7.77
CA ASP A 29 -30.92 -45.73 9.13
C ASP A 29 -29.94 -44.69 9.71
N SER A 30 -30.42 -43.45 9.94
CA SER A 30 -30.39 -42.76 11.25
C SER A 30 -30.58 -41.23 11.18
N SER A 31 -31.60 -40.75 11.91
CA SER A 31 -31.75 -39.42 12.53
C SER A 31 -31.49 -38.13 11.73
N LEU A 32 -32.57 -37.58 11.13
CA LEU A 32 -32.79 -36.13 11.02
C LEU A 32 -34.30 -35.83 11.11
N SER A 33 -34.74 -35.04 12.10
CA SER A 33 -35.82 -34.03 12.02
C SER A 33 -36.42 -33.65 13.39
N ARG A 34 -36.38 -32.34 13.71
CA ARG A 34 -37.21 -31.52 14.62
C ARG A 34 -36.33 -30.36 15.14
N TRP A 35 -36.67 -29.08 15.02
CA TRP A 35 -37.95 -28.41 14.77
C TRP A 35 -37.85 -27.22 13.80
N ARG A 36 -38.99 -26.74 13.31
CA ARG A 36 -39.20 -25.46 12.61
C ARG A 36 -40.40 -24.74 13.27
N GLU A 37 -40.52 -23.43 13.01
CA GLU A 37 -41.65 -22.53 13.41
C GLU A 37 -41.66 -22.06 14.88
N LYS A 38 -42.06 -20.82 15.24
CA LYS A 38 -42.37 -19.58 14.49
C LYS A 38 -42.28 -18.37 15.47
N GLU A 39 -42.23 -17.14 14.93
CA GLU A 39 -42.19 -15.87 15.69
C GLU A 39 -43.53 -15.52 16.40
N PRO A 40 -43.61 -14.42 17.20
CA PRO A 40 -43.86 -13.10 16.58
C PRO A 40 -43.14 -11.87 17.23
N ILE A 41 -42.69 -10.97 16.34
CA ILE A 41 -42.89 -9.50 16.33
C ILE A 41 -43.16 -8.76 17.67
N GLU A 42 -42.33 -7.75 17.97
CA GLU A 42 -42.80 -6.53 18.64
C GLU A 42 -42.12 -5.27 18.05
N GLN A 43 -42.82 -4.13 18.07
CA GLN A 43 -42.46 -2.89 17.35
C GLN A 43 -42.10 -1.77 18.32
N ALA A 44 -40.95 -1.10 18.13
CA ALA A 44 -40.65 0.29 18.53
C ALA A 44 -39.18 0.61 18.18
N ALA A 45 -38.77 1.82 17.81
CA ALA A 45 -39.51 2.96 17.26
C ALA A 45 -38.53 3.75 16.38
N ALA A 46 -39.03 4.41 15.32
CA ALA A 46 -38.24 5.42 14.65
C ALA A 46 -38.18 6.68 15.52
N ASP A 47 -37.00 7.28 15.69
CA ASP A 47 -36.94 8.69 16.10
C ASP A 47 -36.03 9.48 15.16
N SER A 48 -36.54 10.61 14.71
CA SER A 48 -36.00 11.41 13.63
C SER A 48 -35.54 12.75 14.19
N SER A 49 -34.22 12.98 14.27
CA SER A 49 -33.67 14.28 14.68
C SER A 49 -32.95 15.01 13.55
N LEU A 50 -33.60 15.13 12.40
CA LEU A 50 -33.28 16.16 11.40
C LEU A 50 -33.76 17.53 11.90
N SER A 51 -32.91 18.23 12.65
CA SER A 51 -33.03 19.66 12.93
C SER A 51 -31.63 20.20 13.24
N ARG A 52 -31.23 21.41 12.84
CA ARG A 52 -31.97 22.52 12.21
C ARG A 52 -30.96 23.37 11.43
N TRP A 53 -31.30 23.78 10.21
CA TRP A 53 -30.55 24.84 9.54
C TRP A 53 -30.72 26.15 10.35
N ARG A 54 -29.61 26.83 10.67
CA ARG A 54 -29.60 28.23 11.09
C ARG A 54 -28.75 29.02 10.10
N GLU A 55 -29.39 29.87 9.33
CA GLU A 55 -28.68 30.88 8.55
C GLU A 55 -28.17 32.01 9.44
N LYS A 56 -26.97 32.51 9.10
CA LYS A 56 -26.49 33.91 9.13
C LYS A 56 -26.86 34.80 10.33
N GLU A 57 -25.83 35.32 10.98
CA GLU A 57 -25.61 36.77 11.04
C GLU A 57 -24.13 37.10 10.77
N PRO A 58 -23.80 38.26 10.18
CA PRO A 58 -22.43 38.68 9.87
C PRO A 58 -21.79 39.44 11.05
N ILE A 59 -20.46 39.44 11.14
CA ILE A 59 -19.71 40.38 11.99
C ILE A 59 -18.92 41.34 11.10
N GLU A 60 -19.07 42.62 11.40
CA GLU A 60 -18.61 43.74 10.60
C GLU A 60 -17.10 43.98 10.66
N GLN A 61 -16.63 44.79 9.72
CA GLN A 61 -15.28 45.35 9.69
C GLN A 61 -15.13 46.43 10.77
N ALA A 62 -14.05 46.35 11.57
CA ALA A 62 -13.53 47.49 12.31
C ALA A 62 -12.08 47.73 11.89
N ALA A 63 -11.80 48.90 11.33
CA ALA A 63 -10.47 49.32 10.92
C ALA A 63 -9.79 50.17 12.00
N ALA A 64 -8.47 50.04 12.07
CA ALA A 64 -7.52 50.96 12.71
C ALA A 64 -7.76 51.39 14.17
N ASP A 65 -6.77 51.11 15.03
CA ASP A 65 -6.09 52.25 15.65
C ASP A 65 -4.60 51.97 15.92
N SER A 66 -3.84 53.05 16.08
CA SER A 66 -2.38 53.08 16.10
C SER A 66 -1.83 53.32 17.51
N SER A 67 -0.80 52.57 17.92
CA SER A 67 0.04 52.98 19.06
C SER A 67 1.47 52.47 18.96
N LEU A 68 2.35 53.32 18.42
CA LEU A 68 3.80 53.17 18.52
C LEU A 68 4.26 53.60 19.93
N SER A 69 4.44 52.64 20.85
CA SER A 69 4.99 52.93 22.18
C SER A 69 6.52 53.10 22.13
N CYS A 70 6.97 54.36 22.06
CA CYS A 70 8.38 54.73 22.09
C CYS A 70 9.01 54.53 23.49
N TRP A 71 9.96 53.59 23.63
CA TRP A 71 10.83 53.50 24.80
C TRP A 71 12.12 54.29 24.60
N ARG A 72 12.19 55.47 25.24
CA ARG A 72 13.33 56.40 25.19
C ARG A 72 14.31 56.11 26.33
N VAL A 73 15.42 55.41 26.06
CA VAL A 73 16.51 55.24 27.03
C VAL A 73 17.46 56.45 26.97
N ARG A 74 17.77 57.03 28.14
CA ARG A 74 18.69 58.17 28.29
C ARG A 74 20.14 57.75 28.02
N GLY A 75 20.86 58.53 27.22
CA GLY A 75 22.29 58.31 26.99
C GLY A 75 23.16 58.72 28.17
N LYS A 76 24.30 58.02 28.34
CA LYS A 76 25.52 58.54 28.97
C LYS A 76 26.63 58.52 27.93
N ARG A 77 27.41 59.60 27.83
CA ARG A 77 28.58 59.69 26.94
C ARG A 77 29.80 59.04 27.59
N THR A 78 30.45 58.13 26.89
CA THR A 78 31.86 57.76 27.10
C THR A 78 32.52 57.51 25.74
N SER A 79 33.72 58.07 25.55
CA SER A 79 34.48 58.03 24.28
C SER A 79 35.03 56.63 23.95
N PRO A 80 35.47 56.37 22.70
CA PRO A 80 35.51 55.01 22.16
C PRO A 80 36.81 54.27 22.51
N ASN A 81 36.72 52.94 22.58
CA ASN A 81 37.88 52.06 22.48
C ASN A 81 37.62 50.97 21.42
N HIS A 82 38.62 50.67 20.60
CA HIS A 82 38.51 49.73 19.48
C HIS A 82 38.57 48.27 19.95
N ASN A 83 37.47 47.52 19.79
CA ASN A 83 37.39 46.11 19.35
C ASN A 83 36.11 45.44 19.89
N GLN A 84 35.05 45.39 19.07
CA GLN A 84 34.04 44.32 19.12
C GLN A 84 33.60 44.01 17.68
N PRO A 85 33.43 42.72 17.32
CA PRO A 85 32.98 42.34 15.98
C PRO A 85 31.52 42.77 15.77
N GLN A 86 31.23 43.38 14.62
CA GLN A 86 29.86 43.77 14.27
C GLN A 86 28.99 42.53 14.11
N ALA A 87 27.98 42.39 14.96
CA ALA A 87 26.90 41.43 14.76
C ALA A 87 26.14 41.78 13.46
N HIS A 88 26.49 41.11 12.36
CA HIS A 88 25.75 41.20 11.11
C HIS A 88 24.34 40.63 11.33
N MET A 89 23.34 41.52 11.34
CA MET A 89 21.94 41.12 11.18
C MET A 89 21.76 40.50 9.80
N MET A 90 21.88 39.18 9.75
CA MET A 90 21.74 38.40 8.53
C MET A 90 20.26 38.36 8.12
N LYS A 91 19.81 39.38 7.39
CA LYS A 91 18.57 39.31 6.62
C LYS A 91 18.77 38.25 5.54
N THR A 92 18.22 37.07 5.75
CA THR A 92 18.18 35.97 4.79
C THR A 92 17.35 36.39 3.57
N ALA A 93 18.03 36.88 2.53
CA ALA A 93 17.43 37.04 1.22
C ALA A 93 17.20 35.65 0.64
N SER A 94 15.92 35.28 0.44
CA SER A 94 15.58 34.00 -0.17
C SER A 94 16.24 33.81 -1.54
N THR A 95 16.49 32.57 -1.95
CA THR A 95 16.97 32.33 -3.32
C THR A 95 15.88 32.64 -4.36
N SER A 96 16.26 32.79 -5.63
CA SER A 96 15.28 32.93 -6.72
C SER A 96 14.37 31.72 -6.83
N THR A 97 14.90 30.52 -6.55
CA THR A 97 14.19 29.24 -6.55
C THR A 97 13.09 29.20 -5.48
N GLU A 98 13.42 29.55 -4.23
CA GLU A 98 12.43 29.62 -3.13
C GLU A 98 11.26 30.58 -3.44
N ARG A 99 11.54 31.70 -4.14
CA ARG A 99 10.49 32.63 -4.58
C ARG A 99 9.58 32.04 -5.65
N ASP A 100 10.15 31.36 -6.65
CA ASP A 100 9.35 30.71 -7.70
C ASP A 100 8.53 29.51 -7.15
N GLU A 101 9.06 28.79 -6.16
CA GLU A 101 8.33 27.72 -5.46
C GLU A 101 7.17 28.26 -4.60
N SER A 102 7.41 29.31 -3.81
CA SER A 102 6.36 29.99 -3.04
C SER A 102 5.26 30.56 -3.94
N LEU A 103 5.61 31.09 -5.12
CA LEU A 103 4.66 31.53 -6.13
C LEU A 103 3.86 30.37 -6.73
N ALA A 104 4.48 29.21 -6.96
CA ALA A 104 3.81 28.03 -7.48
C ALA A 104 2.79 27.46 -6.48
N LEU A 105 3.18 27.33 -5.20
CA LEU A 105 2.27 26.97 -4.10
C LEU A 105 1.08 27.93 -4.01
N ARG A 106 1.34 29.25 -4.11
CA ARG A 106 0.28 30.26 -4.08
C ARG A 106 -0.66 30.16 -5.29
N ALA A 107 -0.13 29.84 -6.49
CA ALA A 107 -0.95 29.62 -7.68
C ALA A 107 -1.87 28.40 -7.51
N ALA A 108 -1.33 27.29 -6.98
CA ALA A 108 -2.10 26.09 -6.68
C ALA A 108 -3.19 26.35 -5.62
N TRP A 109 -2.88 27.05 -4.53
CA TRP A 109 -3.85 27.42 -3.49
C TRP A 109 -5.01 28.24 -4.06
N LEU A 110 -4.71 29.26 -4.87
CA LEU A 110 -5.74 30.10 -5.50
C LEU A 110 -6.65 29.30 -6.44
N HIS A 111 -6.12 28.28 -7.12
CA HIS A 111 -6.90 27.42 -7.99
C HIS A 111 -7.80 26.45 -7.21
N TYR A 112 -7.21 25.62 -6.34
CA TYR A 112 -7.92 24.52 -5.67
C TYR A 112 -8.73 24.96 -4.45
N VAL A 113 -8.20 25.86 -3.62
CA VAL A 113 -8.89 26.37 -2.41
C VAL A 113 -9.67 27.63 -2.72
N GLY A 114 -9.14 28.49 -3.60
CA GLY A 114 -9.78 29.75 -3.99
C GLY A 114 -10.84 29.63 -5.08
N GLY A 115 -11.00 28.46 -5.71
CA GLY A 115 -11.97 28.21 -6.79
C GLY A 115 -11.73 29.00 -8.08
N LEU A 116 -10.58 29.68 -8.22
CA LEU A 116 -10.26 30.51 -9.39
C LEU A 116 -9.87 29.63 -10.57
N THR A 117 -10.31 30.01 -11.78
CA THR A 117 -9.77 29.41 -13.01
C THR A 117 -8.29 29.74 -13.16
N GLN A 118 -7.52 28.88 -13.85
CA GLN A 118 -6.08 29.08 -14.01
C GLN A 118 -5.74 30.40 -14.73
N ALA A 119 -6.64 30.91 -15.58
CA ALA A 119 -6.54 32.21 -16.22
C ALA A 119 -6.74 33.39 -15.23
N GLU A 120 -7.67 33.26 -14.28
CA GLU A 120 -7.86 34.25 -13.22
C GLU A 120 -6.71 34.24 -12.22
N VAL A 121 -6.15 33.07 -11.90
CA VAL A 121 -4.92 32.95 -11.10
C VAL A 121 -3.76 33.68 -11.78
N ALA A 122 -3.57 33.47 -13.09
CA ALA A 122 -2.53 34.14 -13.87
C ALA A 122 -2.68 35.67 -13.83
N LYS A 123 -3.90 36.17 -14.07
CA LYS A 123 -4.24 37.61 -13.97
C LYS A 123 -4.01 38.16 -12.56
N ARG A 124 -4.37 37.40 -11.51
CA ARG A 124 -4.23 37.80 -10.09
C ARG A 124 -2.78 37.82 -9.61
N LEU A 125 -1.92 36.97 -10.17
CA LEU A 125 -0.49 36.91 -9.85
C LEU A 125 0.38 37.80 -10.76
N GLY A 126 -0.18 38.39 -11.83
CA GLY A 126 0.58 39.16 -12.81
C GLY A 126 1.53 38.29 -13.65
N LEU A 127 1.21 37.00 -13.83
CA LEU A 127 2.06 36.02 -14.51
C LEU A 127 1.44 35.61 -15.86
N PRO A 128 2.26 35.26 -16.87
CA PRO A 128 1.75 34.64 -18.09
C PRO A 128 0.98 33.35 -17.78
N SER A 129 -0.15 33.11 -18.45
CA SER A 129 -1.00 31.93 -18.21
C SER A 129 -0.21 30.63 -18.35
N VAL A 130 0.65 30.50 -19.36
CA VAL A 130 1.51 29.32 -19.56
C VAL A 130 2.46 29.07 -18.37
N LYS A 131 3.03 30.12 -17.75
CA LYS A 131 3.87 29.95 -16.54
C LYS A 131 3.01 29.47 -15.37
N THR A 132 1.83 30.07 -15.20
CA THR A 132 0.89 29.76 -14.11
C THR A 132 0.36 28.32 -14.22
N HIS A 133 -0.05 27.88 -15.41
CA HIS A 133 -0.53 26.52 -15.65
C HIS A 133 0.58 25.50 -15.37
N ARG A 134 1.81 25.76 -15.84
CA ARG A 134 2.98 24.92 -15.51
C ARG A 134 3.30 24.90 -14.03
N MET A 135 3.16 26.01 -13.32
CA MET A 135 3.35 26.09 -11.87
C MET A 135 2.32 25.25 -11.11
N ILE A 136 1.03 25.38 -11.44
CA ILE A 136 -0.04 24.58 -10.82
C ILE A 136 0.16 23.09 -11.12
N ALA A 137 0.37 22.73 -12.39
CA ALA A 137 0.61 21.33 -12.79
C ALA A 137 1.85 20.73 -12.12
N ARG A 138 2.92 21.53 -11.94
CA ARG A 138 4.11 21.14 -11.18
C ARG A 138 3.79 20.84 -9.71
N MET A 139 3.02 21.69 -9.03
CA MET A 139 2.64 21.45 -7.62
C MET A 139 1.78 20.19 -7.45
N VAL A 140 0.96 19.84 -8.44
CA VAL A 140 0.22 18.56 -8.47
C VAL A 140 1.18 17.40 -8.71
N ALA A 141 2.06 17.50 -9.71
CA ALA A 141 3.02 16.44 -10.05
C ALA A 141 4.08 16.17 -8.97
N GLU A 142 4.46 17.18 -8.20
CA GLU A 142 5.38 17.07 -7.06
C GLU A 142 4.66 16.67 -5.75
N GLY A 143 3.34 16.46 -5.79
CA GLY A 143 2.55 16.02 -4.63
C GLY A 143 2.31 17.09 -3.56
N ALA A 144 2.56 18.37 -3.87
CA ALA A 144 2.28 19.50 -2.99
C ALA A 144 0.78 19.86 -2.93
N VAL A 145 0.01 19.49 -3.97
CA VAL A 145 -1.45 19.49 -3.95
C VAL A 145 -1.94 18.05 -3.78
N LYS A 146 -2.83 17.85 -2.81
CA LYS A 146 -3.52 16.58 -2.58
C LYS A 146 -5.02 16.85 -2.52
N VAL A 147 -5.78 16.08 -3.28
CA VAL A 147 -7.25 16.15 -3.29
C VAL A 147 -7.74 14.93 -2.52
N SER A 148 -8.60 15.18 -1.54
CA SER A 148 -9.34 14.15 -0.81
C SER A 148 -10.83 14.43 -1.03
N ILE A 149 -11.63 13.38 -1.09
CA ILE A 149 -13.07 13.44 -1.31
C ILE A 149 -13.71 12.66 -0.16
N ASP A 150 -14.44 13.36 0.70
CA ASP A 150 -15.16 12.72 1.80
C ASP A 150 -16.50 12.18 1.27
N GLY A 151 -16.63 10.85 1.21
CA GLY A 151 -17.88 10.17 0.86
C GLY A 151 -17.66 8.77 0.28
N ASP A 152 -18.64 7.89 0.50
CA ASP A 152 -18.57 6.50 0.08
C ASP A 152 -19.12 6.30 -1.33
N ILE A 153 -18.36 5.61 -2.19
CA ILE A 153 -18.89 5.10 -3.45
C ILE A 153 -19.58 3.77 -3.18
N VAL A 154 -20.91 3.77 -3.22
CA VAL A 154 -21.77 2.62 -2.88
C VAL A 154 -21.38 1.33 -3.62
N ALA A 155 -20.93 1.43 -4.87
CA ALA A 155 -20.45 0.29 -5.65
C ALA A 155 -19.17 -0.32 -5.04
N CYS A 156 -18.20 0.51 -4.64
CA CYS A 156 -16.96 0.08 -3.99
C CYS A 156 -17.25 -0.58 -2.63
N VAL A 157 -18.10 0.02 -1.80
CA VAL A 157 -18.52 -0.57 -0.50
C VAL A 157 -19.17 -1.94 -0.68
N ALA A 158 -20.04 -2.09 -1.69
CA ALA A 158 -20.64 -3.39 -2.01
C ALA A 158 -19.62 -4.45 -2.50
N LEU A 159 -18.50 -4.02 -3.10
CA LEU A 159 -17.39 -4.92 -3.44
C LEU A 159 -16.55 -5.28 -2.20
N GLU A 160 -16.28 -4.31 -1.31
CA GLU A 160 -15.59 -4.52 -0.03
C GLU A 160 -16.34 -5.54 0.85
N ASP A 161 -17.66 -5.41 0.99
CA ASP A 161 -18.52 -6.37 1.71
C ASP A 161 -18.41 -7.79 1.16
N ARG A 162 -18.47 -7.93 -0.17
CA ARG A 162 -18.39 -9.22 -0.85
C ARG A 162 -17.02 -9.86 -0.69
N LEU A 163 -15.94 -9.09 -0.86
CA LEU A 163 -14.57 -9.57 -0.65
C LEU A 163 -14.34 -10.01 0.80
N ARG A 164 -14.82 -9.24 1.79
CA ARG A 164 -14.76 -9.63 3.21
C ARG A 164 -15.49 -10.94 3.49
N ALA A 165 -16.73 -11.06 3.05
CA ALA A 165 -17.54 -12.27 3.25
C ALA A 165 -16.94 -13.51 2.54
N GLN A 166 -16.34 -13.32 1.38
CA GLN A 166 -15.83 -14.40 0.53
C GLN A 166 -14.46 -14.93 0.95
N PHE A 167 -13.55 -14.05 1.39
CA PHE A 167 -12.17 -14.41 1.76
C PHE A 167 -11.92 -14.36 3.28
N GLY A 168 -12.93 -14.04 4.10
CA GLY A 168 -12.82 -13.99 5.56
C GLY A 168 -12.00 -12.80 6.07
N LEU A 169 -11.96 -11.70 5.32
CA LEU A 169 -11.16 -10.51 5.66
C LEU A 169 -11.84 -9.67 6.74
N ASN A 170 -11.07 -9.22 7.71
CA ASN A 170 -11.51 -8.25 8.72
C ASN A 170 -11.68 -6.85 8.11
N PHE A 171 -10.80 -6.50 7.16
CA PHE A 171 -10.74 -5.20 6.51
C PHE A 171 -10.68 -5.37 4.99
N CYS A 172 -11.42 -4.57 4.24
CA CYS A 172 -11.22 -4.43 2.81
C CYS A 172 -11.49 -2.97 2.42
N HIS A 173 -10.70 -2.46 1.48
CA HIS A 173 -10.94 -1.17 0.86
C HIS A 173 -10.74 -1.27 -0.66
N VAL A 174 -11.69 -0.75 -1.43
CA VAL A 174 -11.69 -0.76 -2.89
C VAL A 174 -11.55 0.66 -3.42
N ALA A 175 -10.39 0.96 -4.01
CA ALA A 175 -10.13 2.21 -4.69
C ALA A 175 -10.98 2.31 -5.97
N PRO A 176 -11.72 3.41 -6.19
CA PRO A 176 -12.48 3.63 -7.41
C PRO A 176 -11.59 3.61 -8.66
N ASP A 177 -12.11 3.11 -9.79
CA ASP A 177 -11.34 3.13 -11.04
C ASP A 177 -11.07 4.57 -11.53
N LEU A 178 -9.84 4.78 -12.03
CA LEU A 178 -9.37 6.03 -12.62
C LEU A 178 -9.08 5.90 -14.12
N GLY A 179 -9.39 4.76 -14.74
CA GLY A 179 -9.06 4.45 -16.13
C GLY A 179 -7.55 4.31 -16.37
N GLU A 180 -6.81 3.79 -15.38
CA GLU A 180 -5.36 3.56 -15.51
C GLU A 180 -5.07 2.28 -16.33
N GLU A 181 -4.24 2.38 -17.36
CA GLU A 181 -3.77 1.20 -18.09
C GLU A 181 -2.73 0.42 -17.28
N GLY A 182 -2.94 -0.90 -17.15
CA GLY A 182 -1.99 -1.82 -16.49
C GLY A 182 -2.16 -1.90 -14.97
N LEU A 183 -1.16 -1.43 -14.22
CA LEU A 183 -1.17 -1.44 -12.75
C LEU A 183 -1.72 -0.08 -12.25
N PRO A 184 -2.85 -0.01 -11.53
CA PRO A 184 -3.47 1.24 -11.09
C PRO A 184 -2.74 1.82 -9.86
N VAL A 185 -1.48 2.23 -10.07
CA VAL A 185 -0.57 2.70 -9.03
C VAL A 185 -1.08 3.97 -8.34
N ARG A 186 -1.79 4.85 -9.07
CA ARG A 186 -2.31 6.09 -8.48
C ARG A 186 -3.55 5.83 -7.63
N ALA A 187 -4.51 5.05 -8.11
CA ALA A 187 -5.70 4.65 -7.33
C ALA A 187 -5.30 3.94 -6.03
N LEU A 188 -4.49 2.88 -6.13
CA LEU A 188 -3.98 2.11 -4.99
C LEU A 188 -3.08 2.96 -4.08
N GLY A 189 -2.31 3.89 -4.64
CA GLY A 189 -1.47 4.81 -3.88
C GLY A 189 -2.30 5.75 -3.00
N MET A 190 -3.41 6.28 -3.49
CA MET A 190 -4.30 7.11 -2.67
C MET A 190 -4.97 6.28 -1.56
N ALA A 191 -5.56 5.12 -1.90
CA ALA A 191 -6.20 4.24 -0.93
C ALA A 191 -5.23 3.74 0.17
N GLY A 192 -4.00 3.37 -0.21
CA GLY A 192 -2.96 2.99 0.75
C GLY A 192 -2.46 4.16 1.61
N ALA A 193 -2.44 5.39 1.07
CA ALA A 193 -2.10 6.59 1.85
C ALA A 193 -3.18 6.94 2.87
N ASP A 194 -4.45 6.74 2.53
CA ASP A 194 -5.58 6.98 3.43
C ASP A 194 -5.65 5.93 4.54
N TYR A 195 -5.40 4.65 4.23
CA TYR A 195 -5.20 3.60 5.25
C TYR A 195 -4.05 3.96 6.21
N LEU A 196 -2.88 4.32 5.67
CA LEU A 196 -1.73 4.73 6.48
C LEU A 196 -2.03 5.97 7.32
N ARG A 197 -2.67 7.01 6.77
CA ARG A 197 -3.09 8.20 7.51
C ARG A 197 -3.95 7.81 8.72
N ASN A 198 -4.98 7.00 8.50
CA ASN A 198 -5.92 6.60 9.53
C ASN A 198 -5.24 5.75 10.62
N LEU A 199 -4.33 4.85 10.23
CA LEU A 199 -3.52 4.06 11.16
C LEU A 199 -2.63 4.96 12.04
N LEU A 200 -1.93 5.93 11.44
CA LEU A 200 -1.02 6.85 12.14
C LEU A 200 -1.72 7.83 13.09
N THR A 201 -2.97 8.19 12.82
CA THR A 201 -3.74 9.12 13.67
C THR A 201 -4.58 8.42 14.74
N SER A 202 -4.98 7.16 14.51
CA SER A 202 -5.93 6.44 15.38
C SER A 202 -5.26 5.42 16.31
N SER A 203 -4.04 4.99 16.00
CA SER A 203 -3.34 3.97 16.79
C SER A 203 -2.67 4.53 18.05
N PRO A 204 -2.55 3.73 19.12
CA PRO A 204 -1.54 3.96 20.15
C PRO A 204 -0.12 3.70 19.58
N SER A 205 0.88 3.58 20.46
CA SER A 205 2.24 3.20 20.03
C SER A 205 2.25 1.80 19.40
N THR A 206 2.32 1.77 18.07
CA THR A 206 2.24 0.55 17.24
C THR A 206 3.51 0.39 16.40
N THR A 207 3.92 -0.86 16.16
CA THR A 207 5.02 -1.23 15.27
C THR A 207 4.44 -1.69 13.94
N LEU A 208 4.57 -0.86 12.90
CA LEU A 208 4.13 -1.19 11.55
C LEU A 208 5.26 -1.90 10.80
N GLY A 209 5.04 -3.17 10.49
CA GLY A 209 5.82 -3.90 9.50
C GLY A 209 5.52 -3.38 8.09
N LEU A 210 6.56 -3.03 7.33
CA LEU A 210 6.44 -2.63 5.93
C LEU A 210 7.13 -3.65 5.02
N GLY A 211 6.36 -4.13 4.04
CA GLY A 211 6.90 -4.79 2.86
C GLY A 211 7.51 -3.77 1.88
N HIS A 212 7.57 -4.13 0.60
CA HIS A 212 8.14 -3.29 -0.44
C HIS A 212 7.30 -3.34 -1.72
N GLY A 213 7.47 -2.36 -2.60
CA GLY A 213 6.94 -2.40 -3.97
C GLY A 213 6.50 -1.05 -4.51
N ARG A 214 6.22 -1.02 -5.81
CA ARG A 214 5.69 0.16 -6.54
C ARG A 214 4.49 0.78 -5.81
N THR A 215 3.52 -0.05 -5.42
CA THR A 215 2.26 0.40 -4.81
C THR A 215 2.45 0.95 -3.39
N LEU A 216 3.25 0.31 -2.54
CA LEU A 216 3.55 0.81 -1.19
C LEU A 216 4.36 2.12 -1.26
N SER A 217 5.29 2.22 -2.21
CA SER A 217 6.02 3.48 -2.45
C SER A 217 5.09 4.60 -2.91
N ALA A 218 4.10 4.30 -3.76
CA ALA A 218 3.08 5.28 -4.17
C ALA A 218 2.20 5.71 -2.99
N ALA A 219 1.80 4.79 -2.11
CA ALA A 219 1.07 5.11 -0.89
C ALA A 219 1.85 6.04 0.04
N ILE A 220 3.11 5.72 0.31
CA ILE A 220 3.96 6.58 1.17
C ILE A 220 4.28 7.90 0.47
N HIS A 221 4.34 7.96 -0.86
CA HIS A 221 4.44 9.23 -1.60
C HIS A 221 3.17 10.10 -1.45
N GLN A 222 1.99 9.50 -1.54
CA GLN A 222 0.70 10.20 -1.37
C GLN A 222 0.37 10.55 0.08
N LEU A 223 0.93 9.87 1.08
CA LEU A 223 0.78 10.23 2.49
C LEU A 223 1.21 11.69 2.76
N PRO A 224 0.41 12.53 3.45
CA PRO A 224 0.86 13.85 3.91
C PRO A 224 1.94 13.72 5.00
N ARG A 225 2.56 14.84 5.39
CA ARG A 225 3.41 14.86 6.58
C ARG A 225 2.50 14.81 7.81
N ILE A 226 2.71 13.86 8.71
CA ILE A 226 1.92 13.63 9.92
C ILE A 226 2.89 13.26 11.03
N ASP A 227 3.19 14.17 11.96
CA ASP A 227 4.12 13.86 13.04
C ASP A 227 3.54 12.75 13.95
N ALA A 228 4.13 11.56 13.88
CA ALA A 228 3.68 10.35 14.57
C ALA A 228 4.85 9.64 15.29
N PRO A 229 5.60 10.33 16.19
CA PRO A 229 6.81 9.80 16.82
C PRO A 229 6.56 8.63 17.80
N HIS A 230 5.29 8.33 18.09
CA HIS A 230 4.87 7.17 18.89
C HIS A 230 4.89 5.86 18.09
N MET A 231 4.94 5.94 16.75
CA MET A 231 5.01 4.79 15.85
C MET A 231 6.44 4.28 15.71
N ARG A 232 6.58 3.00 15.37
CA ARG A 232 7.82 2.41 14.88
C ARG A 232 7.55 1.74 13.55
N PHE A 233 8.46 1.88 12.60
CA PHE A 233 8.41 1.16 11.32
C PHE A 233 9.51 0.12 11.27
N VAL A 234 9.22 -1.06 10.75
CA VAL A 234 10.23 -2.12 10.60
C VAL A 234 10.11 -2.80 9.23
N SER A 235 11.24 -3.02 8.55
CA SER A 235 11.26 -3.73 7.27
C SER A 235 10.96 -5.22 7.48
N LEU A 236 10.00 -5.76 6.73
CA LEU A 236 9.62 -7.18 6.77
C LEU A 236 10.56 -8.10 5.98
N LEU A 237 11.49 -7.52 5.24
CA LEU A 237 12.47 -8.21 4.40
C LEU A 237 13.82 -7.49 4.39
N GLY A 238 14.86 -8.21 3.95
CA GLY A 238 16.17 -7.65 3.59
C GLY A 238 16.12 -6.70 2.39
N CYS A 239 17.24 -6.03 2.13
CA CYS A 239 17.40 -5.05 1.07
C CYS A 239 17.22 -5.66 -0.33
N LEU A 240 16.37 -5.01 -1.14
CA LEU A 240 16.01 -5.38 -2.51
C LEU A 240 16.89 -4.76 -3.61
N THR A 241 17.91 -3.98 -3.27
CA THR A 241 18.79 -3.35 -4.26
C THR A 241 20.23 -3.30 -3.79
N ARG A 242 21.19 -3.59 -4.68
CA ARG A 242 22.62 -3.30 -4.45
C ARG A 242 22.97 -1.82 -4.65
N ASN A 243 22.07 -1.01 -5.22
CA ASN A 243 22.27 0.42 -5.46
C ASN A 243 21.18 1.26 -4.79
N TYR A 244 21.52 1.85 -3.64
CA TYR A 244 20.60 2.66 -2.83
C TYR A 244 20.11 3.93 -3.55
N ALA A 245 20.94 4.56 -4.38
CA ALA A 245 20.56 5.75 -5.15
C ALA A 245 19.53 5.45 -6.27
N LEU A 246 19.33 4.18 -6.61
CA LEU A 246 18.35 3.70 -7.60
C LEU A 246 17.28 2.81 -6.97
N ASN A 247 16.95 3.01 -5.69
CA ASN A 247 15.79 2.39 -5.07
C ASN A 247 14.60 3.38 -5.04
N PRO A 248 13.80 3.50 -6.12
CA PRO A 248 12.61 4.37 -6.15
C PRO A 248 11.50 3.92 -5.20
N HIS A 249 11.72 2.82 -4.46
CA HIS A 249 10.78 2.17 -3.57
C HIS A 249 11.33 2.04 -2.14
N ASP A 250 12.31 2.88 -1.76
CA ASP A 250 12.68 3.03 -0.35
C ASP A 250 11.52 3.67 0.43
N VAL A 251 10.66 2.80 0.93
CA VAL A 251 9.51 3.09 1.78
C VAL A 251 9.94 3.52 3.18
N MET A 252 11.03 2.95 3.70
CA MET A 252 11.46 3.10 5.10
C MET A 252 12.04 4.48 5.37
N HIS A 253 12.88 4.99 4.47
CA HIS A 253 13.40 6.35 4.59
C HIS A 253 12.28 7.39 4.49
N ARG A 254 11.38 7.23 3.51
CA ARG A 254 10.29 8.20 3.24
C ARG A 254 9.22 8.23 4.33
N ILE A 255 8.87 7.09 4.92
CA ILE A 255 7.89 7.07 6.01
C ILE A 255 8.48 7.73 7.28
N ALA A 256 9.77 7.51 7.57
CA ALA A 256 10.46 8.17 8.67
C ALA A 256 10.52 9.70 8.47
N GLU A 257 10.88 10.17 7.27
CA GLU A 257 10.90 11.60 6.92
C GLU A 257 9.53 12.27 7.13
N LYS A 258 8.45 11.58 6.73
CA LYS A 258 7.07 12.10 6.80
C LYS A 258 6.43 12.06 8.18
N THR A 259 6.99 11.27 9.10
CA THR A 259 6.39 11.04 10.43
C THR A 259 7.25 11.45 11.61
N GLY A 260 8.56 11.63 11.41
CA GLY A 260 9.52 11.81 12.49
C GLY A 260 9.68 10.58 13.41
N ALA A 261 9.09 9.43 13.05
CA ALA A 261 9.15 8.21 13.85
C ALA A 261 10.39 7.36 13.53
N GLN A 262 10.67 6.38 14.40
CA GLN A 262 11.81 5.49 14.24
C GLN A 262 11.54 4.44 13.16
N ALA A 263 12.52 4.22 12.28
CA ALA A 263 12.47 3.23 11.21
C ALA A 263 13.67 2.27 11.30
N TYR A 264 13.39 0.97 11.31
CA TYR A 264 14.36 -0.11 11.45
C TYR A 264 14.43 -0.92 10.15
N MET A 265 15.57 -0.90 9.47
CA MET A 265 15.81 -1.71 8.27
C MET A 265 16.64 -2.94 8.60
N MET A 266 16.37 -4.05 7.91
CA MET A 266 17.15 -5.28 8.06
C MET A 266 18.41 -5.18 7.20
N PRO A 267 19.63 -5.13 7.77
CA PRO A 267 20.86 -4.77 7.05
C PRO A 267 21.50 -5.96 6.31
N VAL A 268 20.68 -6.71 5.59
CA VAL A 268 21.03 -7.97 4.88
C VAL A 268 20.41 -7.95 3.48
N PRO A 269 20.89 -8.74 2.50
CA PRO A 269 20.17 -8.89 1.22
C PRO A 269 18.82 -9.59 1.43
N PHE A 270 17.84 -9.42 0.53
CA PHE A 270 16.58 -10.17 0.60
C PHE A 270 16.75 -11.68 0.37
N PHE A 271 17.69 -12.07 -0.50
CA PHE A 271 18.08 -13.47 -0.72
C PHE A 271 19.57 -13.65 -0.39
N ALA A 272 19.89 -14.67 0.41
CA ALA A 272 21.24 -15.15 0.61
C ALA A 272 21.69 -16.04 -0.56
N ASN A 273 22.99 -16.36 -0.66
CA ASN A 273 23.44 -17.28 -1.72
C ASN A 273 22.97 -18.72 -1.43
N THR A 274 23.03 -19.14 -0.16
CA THR A 274 22.60 -20.46 0.33
C THR A 274 21.76 -20.33 1.61
N GLN A 275 21.20 -21.44 2.08
CA GLN A 275 20.48 -21.49 3.36
C GLN A 275 21.43 -21.29 4.56
N GLU A 276 22.66 -21.80 4.48
CA GLU A 276 23.69 -21.61 5.50
C GLU A 276 24.09 -20.13 5.62
N ASP A 277 24.23 -19.42 4.48
CA ASP A 277 24.47 -17.97 4.46
C ASP A 277 23.30 -17.20 5.12
N ARG A 278 22.05 -17.58 4.84
CA ARG A 278 20.85 -17.01 5.50
C ARG A 278 20.96 -17.16 7.00
N ASP A 279 21.22 -18.36 7.49
CA ASP A 279 21.21 -18.67 8.91
C ASP A 279 22.37 -17.96 9.66
N VAL A 280 23.55 -17.85 9.03
CA VAL A 280 24.68 -17.06 9.54
C VAL A 280 24.38 -15.55 9.59
N LEU A 281 23.64 -15.02 8.61
CA LEU A 281 23.21 -13.62 8.58
C LEU A 281 22.13 -13.34 9.65
N LEU A 282 21.14 -14.21 9.81
CA LEU A 282 20.11 -14.09 10.85
C LEU A 282 20.70 -14.18 12.27
N ALA A 283 21.72 -15.01 12.47
CA ALA A 283 22.43 -15.14 13.75
C ALA A 283 23.21 -13.87 14.17
N GLN A 284 23.39 -12.89 13.27
CA GLN A 284 24.02 -11.62 13.65
C GLN A 284 23.10 -10.84 14.59
N ARG A 285 23.66 -10.31 15.69
CA ARG A 285 22.88 -9.65 16.74
C ARG A 285 21.98 -8.51 16.23
N GLY A 286 22.53 -7.61 15.41
CA GLY A 286 21.76 -6.49 14.86
C GLY A 286 20.70 -6.91 13.82
N VAL A 287 20.81 -8.11 13.25
CA VAL A 287 19.83 -8.65 12.29
C VAL A 287 18.70 -9.34 13.06
N SER A 288 19.04 -10.25 13.98
CA SER A 288 18.08 -10.95 14.85
C SER A 288 17.21 -10.00 15.69
N GLU A 289 17.77 -8.91 16.24
CA GLU A 289 16.99 -7.90 16.96
C GLU A 289 15.93 -7.22 16.06
N VAL A 290 16.28 -6.88 14.82
CA VAL A 290 15.34 -6.30 13.83
C VAL A 290 14.35 -7.33 13.31
N PHE A 291 14.80 -8.57 13.07
CA PHE A 291 13.94 -9.68 12.60
C PHE A 291 12.87 -10.03 13.64
N ALA A 292 13.23 -10.08 14.92
CA ALA A 292 12.27 -10.30 16.00
C ALA A 292 11.24 -9.16 16.09
N MET A 293 11.66 -7.90 15.94
CA MET A 293 10.75 -6.75 15.85
C MET A 293 9.81 -6.85 14.63
N ALA A 294 10.34 -7.28 13.48
CA ALA A 294 9.58 -7.45 12.25
C ALA A 294 8.52 -8.56 12.40
N ALA A 295 8.87 -9.70 12.99
CA ALA A 295 7.93 -10.79 13.28
C ALA A 295 6.83 -10.32 14.26
N GLN A 296 7.22 -9.64 15.34
CA GLN A 296 6.32 -9.16 16.40
C GLN A 296 5.49 -7.92 16.04
N SER A 297 5.72 -7.29 14.87
CA SER A 297 4.95 -6.13 14.42
C SER A 297 3.44 -6.41 14.41
N GLU A 298 2.67 -5.55 15.07
CA GLU A 298 1.24 -5.75 15.32
C GLU A 298 0.42 -5.65 14.03
N VAL A 299 0.83 -4.75 13.14
CA VAL A 299 0.27 -4.53 11.81
C VAL A 299 1.38 -4.70 10.76
N LYS A 300 1.07 -5.31 9.62
CA LYS A 300 1.97 -5.55 8.50
C LYS A 300 1.31 -5.11 7.20
N LEU A 301 1.84 -4.06 6.55
CA LEU A 301 1.39 -3.61 5.22
C LEU A 301 2.32 -4.19 4.15
N VAL A 302 1.76 -5.01 3.25
CA VAL A 302 2.53 -5.84 2.31
C VAL A 302 2.03 -5.70 0.87
N GLY A 303 2.91 -5.91 -0.11
CA GLY A 303 2.52 -6.04 -1.52
C GLY A 303 2.40 -7.51 -1.91
N ILE A 304 1.64 -7.81 -2.97
CA ILE A 304 1.57 -9.16 -3.56
C ILE A 304 2.31 -9.16 -4.91
N GLY A 305 3.23 -10.11 -5.10
CA GLY A 305 3.97 -10.35 -6.33
C GLY A 305 3.34 -11.43 -7.22
N THR A 306 3.78 -11.49 -8.47
CA THR A 306 3.43 -12.53 -9.46
C THR A 306 4.62 -13.44 -9.71
N VAL A 307 4.38 -14.63 -10.26
CA VAL A 307 5.41 -15.64 -10.59
C VAL A 307 5.55 -15.76 -12.11
N GLU A 308 6.03 -14.68 -12.72
CA GLU A 308 6.21 -14.53 -14.17
C GLU A 308 7.62 -14.00 -14.47
N PRO A 309 8.19 -14.19 -15.68
CA PRO A 309 9.48 -13.61 -16.04
C PRO A 309 9.54 -12.08 -15.93
N ALA A 310 8.42 -11.39 -16.09
CA ALA A 310 8.27 -9.95 -15.87
C ALA A 310 7.99 -9.56 -14.40
N ALA A 311 8.17 -10.48 -13.45
CA ALA A 311 8.01 -10.19 -12.02
C ALA A 311 9.09 -9.23 -11.52
N GLN A 312 8.72 -8.38 -10.54
CA GLN A 312 9.60 -7.37 -9.98
C GLN A 312 10.90 -7.94 -9.38
N LEU A 313 10.92 -9.21 -8.95
CA LEU A 313 12.12 -9.88 -8.44
C LEU A 313 13.19 -10.07 -9.53
N VAL A 314 12.77 -10.36 -10.77
CA VAL A 314 13.65 -10.50 -11.94
C VAL A 314 14.04 -9.12 -12.46
N GLU A 315 13.07 -8.19 -12.60
CA GLU A 315 13.33 -6.80 -13.04
C GLU A 315 14.34 -6.08 -12.11
N ALA A 316 14.33 -6.39 -10.82
CA ALA A 316 15.27 -5.84 -9.84
C ALA A 316 16.63 -6.56 -9.80
N GLY A 317 16.81 -7.65 -10.56
CA GLY A 317 18.04 -8.45 -10.58
C GLY A 317 18.31 -9.20 -9.27
N MET A 318 17.26 -9.58 -8.54
CA MET A 318 17.35 -10.27 -7.25
C MET A 318 17.42 -11.79 -7.40
N ILE A 319 16.83 -12.30 -8.47
CA ILE A 319 16.88 -13.70 -8.95
C ILE A 319 17.04 -13.68 -10.47
N ASP A 320 17.47 -14.79 -11.05
CA ASP A 320 17.51 -14.93 -12.51
C ASP A 320 16.20 -15.47 -13.10
N GLU A 321 16.12 -15.48 -14.44
CA GLU A 321 14.96 -16.02 -15.16
C GLU A 321 14.79 -17.54 -14.99
N ALA A 322 15.85 -18.30 -14.73
CA ALA A 322 15.72 -19.74 -14.52
C ALA A 322 15.06 -20.02 -13.16
N GLU A 323 15.46 -19.31 -12.10
CA GLU A 323 14.85 -19.43 -10.77
C GLU A 323 13.34 -19.14 -10.80
N ILE A 324 12.89 -18.05 -11.43
CA ILE A 324 11.44 -17.76 -11.49
C ILE A 324 10.68 -18.77 -12.34
N ASN A 325 11.30 -19.32 -13.39
CA ASN A 325 10.71 -20.36 -14.24
C ASN A 325 10.58 -21.70 -13.52
N ASP A 326 11.54 -22.08 -12.68
CA ASP A 326 11.45 -23.26 -11.80
C ASP A 326 10.32 -23.09 -10.77
N ILE A 327 10.22 -21.90 -10.16
CA ILE A 327 9.14 -21.57 -9.21
C ILE A 327 7.77 -21.60 -9.91
N SER A 328 7.65 -21.01 -11.11
CA SER A 328 6.42 -21.07 -11.92
C SER A 328 6.06 -22.52 -12.30
N SER A 329 7.06 -23.32 -12.68
CA SER A 329 6.90 -24.75 -13.03
C SER A 329 6.48 -25.61 -11.84
N SER A 330 6.76 -25.18 -10.60
CA SER A 330 6.24 -25.84 -9.39
C SER A 330 4.75 -25.58 -9.13
N GLY A 331 4.08 -24.76 -9.94
CA GLY A 331 2.67 -24.40 -9.83
C GLY A 331 2.38 -23.13 -9.02
N ALA A 332 3.42 -22.37 -8.67
CA ALA A 332 3.28 -21.10 -7.96
C ALA A 332 2.73 -20.02 -8.89
N VAL A 333 1.77 -19.23 -8.38
CA VAL A 333 1.12 -18.14 -9.12
C VAL A 333 1.18 -16.80 -8.39
N GLY A 334 1.36 -16.82 -7.06
CA GLY A 334 1.49 -15.61 -6.23
C GLY A 334 2.70 -15.64 -5.31
N GLU A 335 3.17 -14.45 -4.94
CA GLU A 335 4.29 -14.23 -4.02
C GLU A 335 3.88 -13.26 -2.90
N LEU A 336 4.29 -13.56 -1.66
CA LEU A 336 4.16 -12.68 -0.50
C LEU A 336 5.42 -12.80 0.38
N LEU A 337 6.19 -11.72 0.50
CA LEU A 337 7.43 -11.64 1.29
C LEU A 337 8.45 -12.75 0.96
N GLY A 338 8.54 -13.19 -0.30
CA GLY A 338 9.44 -14.26 -0.75
C GLY A 338 8.93 -15.69 -0.49
N HIS A 339 7.70 -15.84 0.01
CA HIS A 339 6.96 -17.10 0.05
C HIS A 339 6.06 -17.19 -1.18
N PHE A 340 6.00 -18.37 -1.79
CA PHE A 340 5.26 -18.61 -3.02
C PHE A 340 4.02 -19.46 -2.77
N PHE A 341 2.94 -19.20 -3.52
CA PHE A 341 1.63 -19.82 -3.31
C PHE A 341 1.08 -20.41 -4.60
N ASP A 342 0.53 -21.63 -4.52
CA ASP A 342 -0.22 -22.26 -5.59
C ASP A 342 -1.60 -21.60 -5.79
N ALA A 343 -2.31 -21.96 -6.86
CA ALA A 343 -3.64 -21.41 -7.15
C ALA A 343 -4.73 -21.74 -6.10
N LYS A 344 -4.44 -22.61 -5.11
CA LYS A 344 -5.31 -22.95 -3.97
C LYS A 344 -4.89 -22.24 -2.68
N GLY A 345 -3.84 -21.42 -2.71
CA GLY A 345 -3.28 -20.73 -1.55
C GLY A 345 -2.38 -21.60 -0.66
N GLN A 346 -1.95 -22.77 -1.13
CA GLN A 346 -0.96 -23.58 -0.42
C GLN A 346 0.44 -23.01 -0.67
N MET A 347 1.24 -22.88 0.39
CA MET A 347 2.63 -22.43 0.26
C MET A 347 3.48 -23.50 -0.41
N ILE A 348 4.26 -23.11 -1.42
CA ILE A 348 5.24 -23.97 -2.09
C ILE A 348 6.63 -23.65 -1.53
N HIS A 349 7.30 -24.67 -0.99
CA HIS A 349 8.69 -24.55 -0.55
C HIS A 349 9.63 -24.70 -1.75
N THR A 350 10.46 -23.68 -1.98
CA THR A 350 11.42 -23.61 -3.08
C THR A 350 12.84 -23.42 -2.53
N SER A 351 13.85 -23.70 -3.35
CA SER A 351 15.26 -23.40 -3.04
C SER A 351 15.48 -21.91 -2.73
N LEU A 352 14.72 -21.03 -3.39
CA LEU A 352 14.75 -19.60 -3.14
C LEU A 352 14.14 -19.23 -1.77
N THR A 353 12.98 -19.78 -1.42
CA THR A 353 12.36 -19.54 -0.10
C THR A 353 13.27 -20.01 1.04
N ALA A 354 13.99 -21.13 0.87
CA ALA A 354 14.95 -21.64 1.86
C ALA A 354 16.13 -20.69 2.16
N ARG A 355 16.49 -19.80 1.21
CA ARG A 355 17.55 -18.78 1.36
C ARG A 355 17.01 -17.35 1.50
N THR A 356 15.71 -17.19 1.76
CA THR A 356 15.06 -15.87 1.90
C THR A 356 15.24 -15.29 3.30
N LEU A 357 15.50 -13.98 3.35
CA LEU A 357 15.66 -13.16 4.56
C LEU A 357 14.45 -12.22 4.69
N SER A 358 13.32 -12.80 5.12
CA SER A 358 12.07 -12.12 5.45
C SER A 358 11.41 -12.76 6.67
N VAL A 359 10.44 -12.04 7.26
CA VAL A 359 9.65 -12.59 8.37
C VAL A 359 8.88 -13.82 7.91
N GLU A 360 8.83 -14.83 8.78
CA GLU A 360 8.04 -16.02 8.52
C GLU A 360 6.54 -15.69 8.61
N LEU A 361 5.78 -16.18 7.63
CA LEU A 361 4.32 -16.04 7.55
C LEU A 361 3.63 -17.09 8.44
N ASP A 362 3.73 -16.91 9.76
CA ASP A 362 3.13 -17.82 10.76
C ASP A 362 1.66 -17.47 11.08
N LEU A 363 0.75 -18.41 10.78
CA LEU A 363 -0.68 -18.33 11.10
C LEU A 363 -0.98 -18.33 12.61
N ALA A 364 -0.08 -18.82 13.48
CA ALA A 364 -0.30 -18.82 14.91
C ALA A 364 -0.20 -17.40 15.51
N HIS A 365 0.61 -16.53 14.91
CA HIS A 365 0.67 -15.11 15.23
C HIS A 365 -0.41 -14.34 14.45
N ARG A 366 -1.52 -14.05 15.13
CA ARG A 366 -2.66 -13.25 14.61
C ARG A 366 -2.32 -11.75 14.41
N ALA A 367 -1.19 -11.44 13.78
CA ALA A 367 -0.85 -10.10 13.35
C ALA A 367 -1.83 -9.65 12.25
N GLU A 368 -2.15 -8.36 12.20
CA GLU A 368 -2.96 -7.80 11.12
C GLU A 368 -2.11 -7.69 9.86
N ILE A 369 -2.33 -8.54 8.85
CA ILE A 369 -1.64 -8.49 7.56
C ILE A 369 -2.58 -7.87 6.54
N VAL A 370 -2.27 -6.64 6.11
CA VAL A 370 -3.02 -5.92 5.06
C VAL A 370 -2.22 -5.93 3.76
N ALA A 371 -2.77 -6.56 2.74
CA ALA A 371 -2.21 -6.56 1.40
C ALA A 371 -2.66 -5.31 0.62
N LEU A 372 -1.73 -4.63 -0.04
CA LEU A 372 -1.97 -3.52 -0.97
C LEU A 372 -1.60 -3.96 -2.38
N ALA A 373 -2.58 -4.41 -3.15
CA ALA A 373 -2.36 -5.05 -4.46
C ALA A 373 -3.56 -4.88 -5.41
N GLY A 374 -3.29 -4.77 -6.71
CA GLY A 374 -4.30 -4.61 -7.75
C GLY A 374 -3.69 -4.73 -9.14
N GLY A 375 -4.49 -4.40 -10.16
CA GLY A 375 -4.21 -4.60 -11.58
C GLY A 375 -4.58 -6.00 -12.10
N ALA A 376 -5.10 -6.06 -13.32
CA ALA A 376 -5.63 -7.28 -13.94
C ALA A 376 -4.62 -8.44 -14.00
N SER A 377 -3.33 -8.15 -14.23
CA SER A 377 -2.26 -9.16 -14.25
C SER A 377 -2.00 -9.81 -12.88
N LYS A 378 -2.45 -9.21 -11.78
CA LYS A 378 -2.26 -9.74 -10.42
C LYS A 378 -3.44 -10.54 -9.88
N VAL A 379 -4.57 -10.62 -10.60
CA VAL A 379 -5.81 -11.27 -10.09
C VAL A 379 -5.56 -12.72 -9.63
N ALA A 380 -4.78 -13.51 -10.37
CA ALA A 380 -4.43 -14.88 -10.00
C ALA A 380 -3.57 -14.95 -8.72
N ALA A 381 -2.52 -14.11 -8.63
CA ALA A 381 -1.65 -14.02 -7.48
C ALA A 381 -2.39 -13.55 -6.21
N ILE A 382 -3.24 -12.52 -6.34
CA ILE A 382 -4.04 -11.99 -5.24
C ILE A 382 -5.02 -13.06 -4.75
N ARG A 383 -5.70 -13.77 -5.65
CA ARG A 383 -6.60 -14.88 -5.30
C ARG A 383 -5.88 -15.99 -4.54
N ALA A 384 -4.70 -16.40 -4.98
CA ALA A 384 -3.88 -17.41 -4.30
C ALA A 384 -3.49 -16.97 -2.88
N VAL A 385 -2.99 -15.75 -2.72
CA VAL A 385 -2.60 -15.22 -1.40
C VAL A 385 -3.82 -15.07 -0.48
N LEU A 386 -4.98 -14.62 -0.98
CA LEU A 386 -6.21 -14.58 -0.19
C LEU A 386 -6.70 -15.97 0.22
N ALA A 387 -6.62 -16.97 -0.68
CA ALA A 387 -7.00 -18.34 -0.40
C ALA A 387 -6.12 -19.02 0.68
N SER A 388 -4.91 -18.52 0.94
CA SER A 388 -4.05 -19.01 2.02
C SER A 388 -4.56 -18.70 3.43
N GLY A 389 -5.46 -17.71 3.58
CA GLY A 389 -5.95 -17.23 4.88
C GLY A 389 -4.92 -16.46 5.72
N LEU A 390 -3.72 -16.20 5.21
CA LEU A 390 -2.66 -15.42 5.90
C LEU A 390 -2.99 -13.92 5.98
N VAL A 391 -3.65 -13.39 4.97
CA VAL A 391 -3.95 -11.96 4.83
C VAL A 391 -5.28 -11.64 5.51
N THR A 392 -5.28 -10.75 6.50
CA THR A 392 -6.48 -10.34 7.24
C THR A 392 -7.19 -9.12 6.64
N GLY A 393 -6.56 -8.41 5.70
CA GLY A 393 -7.23 -7.36 4.95
C GLY A 393 -6.63 -7.03 3.59
N LEU A 394 -7.42 -6.41 2.72
CA LEU A 394 -7.05 -6.12 1.33
C LEU A 394 -7.40 -4.69 0.92
N ILE A 395 -6.42 -3.94 0.44
CA ILE A 395 -6.60 -2.70 -0.30
C ILE A 395 -6.35 -3.00 -1.78
N THR A 396 -7.37 -2.82 -2.61
CA THR A 396 -7.32 -3.13 -4.05
C THR A 396 -8.06 -2.09 -4.89
N ASP A 397 -8.10 -2.25 -6.21
CA ASP A 397 -8.85 -1.40 -7.13
C ASP A 397 -10.17 -2.06 -7.56
N GLU A 398 -11.12 -1.24 -8.01
CA GLU A 398 -12.48 -1.67 -8.41
C GLU A 398 -12.49 -2.76 -9.49
N MET A 399 -11.61 -2.67 -10.49
CA MET A 399 -11.52 -3.66 -11.57
C MET A 399 -10.99 -5.01 -11.07
N THR A 400 -9.98 -4.99 -10.20
CA THR A 400 -9.44 -6.19 -9.53
C THR A 400 -10.46 -6.79 -8.57
N ALA A 401 -11.15 -5.97 -7.78
CA ALA A 401 -12.21 -6.42 -6.88
C ALA A 401 -13.33 -7.15 -7.64
N GLN A 402 -13.80 -6.56 -8.75
CA GLN A 402 -14.79 -7.18 -9.62
C GLN A 402 -14.28 -8.50 -10.22
N ALA A 403 -13.02 -8.56 -10.68
CA ALA A 403 -12.41 -9.79 -11.23
C ALA A 403 -12.21 -10.90 -10.17
N LEU A 404 -11.87 -10.53 -8.94
CA LEU A 404 -11.74 -11.47 -7.81
C LEU A 404 -13.09 -12.15 -7.52
N ILE A 405 -14.18 -11.38 -7.46
CA ILE A 405 -15.50 -11.93 -7.16
C ILE A 405 -16.11 -12.67 -8.37
N SER A 406 -15.87 -12.22 -9.60
CA SER A 406 -16.50 -12.78 -10.83
C SER A 406 -15.97 -14.14 -11.29
N SER A 407 -14.95 -14.70 -10.64
CA SER A 407 -14.38 -16.02 -10.98
C SER A 407 -14.89 -17.15 -10.08
N PHE A 408 -16.11 -17.01 -9.56
CA PHE A 408 -16.86 -17.98 -8.77
C PHE A 408 -18.32 -18.00 -9.26
#